data_AF-A0A2R5F2Y5-F1
#
_entry.id   AF-A0A2R5F2Y5-F1
#
_cell.length_a   1.000
_cell.length_b   1.000
_cell.length_c   1.000
_cell.angle_alpha   90.00
_cell.angle_beta   90.00
_cell.angle_gamma   90.00
#
_symmetry.space_group_name_H-M   'P 1'
#
loop_
_entity.id
_entity.type
_entity.pdbx_description
1 polymer ?
#
loop_
_entity_poly.entity_id
_entity_poly.type
_entity_poly.pdbx_seq_one_letter_code
_entity_poly.pdbx_strand_id
1 'polypeptide(L)'
;MQIQVGETWGKRQSTGSVTVYLVLKSDRRGKVTLQNLKMPTSIIETKGDKLESDGYFRVSDTPYVNLSSKRSVRTPIDKIARCPRTIDIFEGRADSEFPSIPQIQPELF
;
A
#
# COMPACT_ATOMS: atom_id res chain seq x y z
N MET A 1 6.16 -3.72 23.40
CA MET A 1 6.51 -3.27 22.02
C MET A 1 5.46 -2.25 21.57
N GLN A 2 5.82 -1.13 20.94
CA GLN A 2 4.82 -0.13 20.51
C GLN A 2 4.54 -0.29 19.02
N ILE A 3 3.40 -0.90 18.69
CA ILE A 3 2.96 -1.18 17.32
C ILE A 3 2.15 0.01 16.81
N GLN A 4 2.47 0.48 15.62
CA GLN A 4 1.83 1.60 14.95
C GLN A 4 0.86 1.15 13.86
N VAL A 5 -0.18 1.95 13.64
CA VAL A 5 -1.10 1.77 12.51
C VAL A 5 -0.32 1.98 11.20
N GLY A 6 -0.51 1.07 10.25
CA GLY A 6 0.18 1.09 8.96
C GLY A 6 1.42 0.19 8.89
N GLU A 7 1.88 -0.37 10.02
CA GLU A 7 2.93 -1.39 10.01
C GLU A 7 2.48 -2.67 9.30
N THR A 8 3.44 -3.40 8.73
CA THR A 8 3.18 -4.70 8.11
C THR A 8 3.88 -5.84 8.85
N TRP A 9 3.12 -6.90 9.08
CA TRP A 9 3.53 -8.06 9.85
C TRP A 9 3.35 -9.33 9.02
N GLY A 10 4.32 -10.23 9.06
CA GLY A 10 4.31 -11.49 8.33
C GLY A 10 4.11 -12.67 9.27
N LYS A 11 3.41 -13.71 8.81
CA LYS A 11 3.39 -15.02 9.45
C LYS A 11 3.76 -16.09 8.43
N ARG A 12 4.75 -16.92 8.77
CA ARG A 12 5.15 -18.05 7.93
C ARG A 12 4.11 -19.16 8.09
N GLN A 13 3.56 -19.61 6.97
CA GLN A 13 2.64 -20.75 6.92
C GLN A 13 3.44 -22.05 6.85
N SER A 14 2.82 -23.17 7.25
CA SER A 14 3.40 -24.50 7.13
C SER A 14 3.77 -24.89 5.69
N THR A 15 3.10 -24.28 4.71
CA THR A 15 3.34 -24.47 3.27
C THR A 15 4.58 -23.74 2.75
N GLY A 16 5.32 -23.01 3.60
CA GLY A 16 6.47 -22.19 3.24
C GLY A 16 6.12 -20.80 2.70
N SER A 17 4.84 -20.53 2.42
CA SER A 17 4.38 -19.20 2.03
C SER A 17 4.31 -18.23 3.21
N VAL A 18 4.50 -16.93 2.96
CA VAL A 18 4.36 -15.88 3.98
C VAL A 18 3.03 -15.17 3.74
N THR A 19 2.18 -15.17 4.77
CA THR A 19 0.98 -14.33 4.77
C THR A 19 1.33 -12.99 5.40
N VAL A 20 1.04 -11.91 4.70
CA VAL A 20 1.30 -10.54 5.16
C VAL A 20 0.02 -9.90 5.65
N TYR A 21 0.14 -9.20 6.77
CA TYR A 21 -0.92 -8.51 7.48
C TYR A 21 -0.58 -7.03 7.63
N LEU A 22 -1.58 -6.17 7.50
CA LEU A 22 -1.50 -4.75 7.78
C LEU A 22 -2.11 -4.45 9.15
N VAL A 23 -1.45 -3.63 9.96
CA VAL A 23 -2.03 -3.12 11.20
C VAL A 23 -3.03 -2.00 10.86
N LEU A 24 -4.32 -2.30 11.03
CA LEU A 24 -5.40 -1.34 10.82
C LEU A 24 -5.64 -0.45 12.03
N LYS A 25 -5.49 -1.01 13.23
CA LYS A 25 -5.77 -0.31 14.48
C LYS A 25 -4.85 -0.82 15.57
N SER A 26 -4.34 0.10 16.38
CA SER A 26 -3.58 -0.17 17.59
C SER A 26 -4.19 0.62 18.75
N ASP A 27 -4.50 -0.03 19.86
CA ASP A 27 -4.99 0.62 21.08
C ASP A 27 -3.85 0.80 22.09
N ARG A 28 -3.97 1.81 22.96
CA ARG A 28 -3.04 2.08 24.07
C ARG A 28 -2.93 0.91 25.03
N ARG A 29 -3.94 0.05 25.10
CA ARG A 29 -3.97 -1.18 25.90
C ARG A 29 -3.24 -2.37 25.25
N GLY A 30 -2.56 -2.14 24.12
CA GLY A 30 -1.79 -3.17 23.44
C GLY A 30 -2.62 -4.14 22.59
N LYS A 31 -3.90 -3.85 22.34
CA LYS A 31 -4.70 -4.59 21.34
C LYS A 31 -4.39 -4.07 19.95
N VAL A 32 -4.23 -4.98 19.00
CA VAL A 32 -3.96 -4.67 17.60
C VAL A 32 -4.89 -5.45 16.68
N THR A 33 -5.32 -4.79 15.61
CA THR A 33 -6.17 -5.37 14.58
C THR A 33 -5.36 -5.53 13.30
N LEU A 34 -5.19 -6.77 12.87
CA LEU A 34 -4.45 -7.17 11.67
C LEU A 34 -5.42 -7.52 10.55
N GLN A 35 -5.16 -7.02 9.34
CA GLN A 35 -5.89 -7.38 8.14
C GLN A 35 -4.97 -8.13 7.17
N ASN A 36 -5.41 -9.29 6.68
CA ASN A 36 -4.66 -10.03 5.67
C ASN A 36 -4.66 -9.28 4.33
N LEU A 37 -3.48 -9.05 3.74
CA LEU A 37 -3.35 -8.34 2.47
C LEU A 37 -3.90 -9.13 1.27
N LYS A 38 -3.91 -10.47 1.33
CA LYS A 38 -4.44 -11.33 0.26
C LYS A 38 -5.97 -11.48 0.37
N MET A 39 -6.50 -11.41 1.58
CA MET A 39 -7.91 -11.62 1.88
C MET A 39 -8.41 -10.52 2.82
N PRO A 40 -8.85 -9.37 2.28
CA PRO A 40 -9.20 -8.20 3.08
C PRO A 40 -10.33 -8.41 4.09
N THR A 41 -11.16 -9.44 3.89
CA THR A 41 -12.23 -9.84 4.82
C THR A 41 -11.71 -10.58 6.06
N SER A 42 -10.48 -11.09 6.02
CA SER A 42 -9.84 -11.75 7.15
C SER A 42 -9.18 -10.71 8.05
N ILE A 43 -9.90 -10.36 9.11
CA ILE A 43 -9.47 -9.43 10.15
C ILE A 43 -9.27 -10.22 11.45
N ILE A 44 -8.14 -10.01 12.11
CA ILE A 44 -7.74 -10.71 13.32
C ILE A 44 -7.44 -9.69 14.40
N GLU A 45 -8.07 -9.84 15.56
CA GLU A 45 -7.75 -9.05 16.74
C GLU A 45 -6.83 -9.85 17.67
N THR A 46 -5.68 -9.28 18.01
CA THR A 46 -4.72 -9.91 18.93
C THR A 46 -4.07 -8.88 19.86
N LYS A 47 -3.24 -9.35 20.80
CA LYS A 47 -2.39 -8.50 21.64
C LYS A 47 -1.03 -8.33 20.97
N GLY A 48 -0.54 -7.10 20.90
CA GLY A 48 0.76 -6.78 20.31
C GLY A 48 1.91 -7.54 20.97
N ASP A 49 1.86 -7.70 22.29
CA ASP A 49 2.90 -8.42 23.05
C ASP A 49 2.96 -9.93 22.72
N LYS A 50 1.94 -10.48 22.06
CA LYS A 50 1.89 -11.89 21.65
C LYS A 50 2.27 -12.13 20.21
N LEU A 51 2.47 -11.09 19.40
CA LEU A 51 2.73 -11.28 17.97
C LEU A 51 4.00 -12.08 17.71
N GLU A 52 5.11 -11.69 18.34
CA GLU A 52 6.38 -12.42 18.19
C GLU A 52 6.29 -13.85 18.74
N SER A 53 5.61 -14.04 19.87
CA SER A 53 5.41 -15.39 20.45
C SER A 53 4.52 -16.28 19.58
N ASP A 54 3.55 -15.69 18.88
CA ASP A 54 2.63 -16.38 17.97
C ASP A 54 3.25 -16.61 16.57
N GLY A 55 4.55 -16.31 16.42
CA GLY A 55 5.32 -16.53 15.20
C GLY A 55 5.11 -15.47 14.11
N TYR A 56 4.56 -14.31 14.47
CA TYR A 56 4.55 -13.15 13.59
C TYR A 56 5.89 -12.43 13.66
N PHE A 57 6.34 -11.91 12.52
CA PHE A 57 7.55 -11.10 12.43
C PHE A 57 7.25 -9.78 11.72
N ARG A 58 7.91 -8.72 12.15
CA ARG A 58 7.73 -7.39 11.56
C ARG A 58 8.41 -7.34 10.18
N VAL A 59 7.66 -6.97 9.16
CA VAL A 59 8.14 -6.89 7.76
C VAL A 59 8.57 -5.47 7.42
N SER A 60 7.76 -4.47 7.80
CA SER A 60 8.12 -3.07 7.64
C SER A 60 7.55 -2.21 8.77
N ASP A 61 8.40 -1.29 9.24
CA ASP A 61 8.06 -0.22 10.18
C ASP A 61 7.42 1.00 9.52
N THR A 62 7.47 1.10 8.18
CA THR A 62 7.03 2.32 7.51
C THR A 62 5.50 2.35 7.38
N PRO A 63 4.80 3.28 8.05
CA PRO A 63 3.45 3.60 7.67
C PRO A 63 3.50 4.19 6.26
N TYR A 64 2.77 3.60 5.30
CA TYR A 64 2.66 4.11 3.93
C TYR A 64 2.04 5.52 3.84
N VAL A 65 1.56 6.07 4.96
CA VAL A 65 0.85 7.34 5.06
C VAL A 65 1.51 8.22 6.12
N ASN A 66 1.88 9.45 5.73
CA ASN A 66 2.43 10.44 6.63
C ASN A 66 1.36 10.92 7.64
N LEU A 67 1.36 10.35 8.85
CA LEU A 67 0.40 10.67 9.92
C LEU A 67 0.64 12.04 10.57
N SER A 68 1.67 12.80 10.17
CA SER A 68 1.94 14.16 10.68
C SER A 68 1.06 15.25 10.06
N SER A 69 0.20 14.90 9.10
CA SER A 69 -0.72 15.84 8.46
C SER A 69 -1.76 16.38 9.43
N LYS A 70 -1.47 17.55 10.03
CA LYS A 70 -2.43 18.37 10.80
C LYS A 70 -3.43 19.12 9.92
N ARG A 71 -3.66 18.71 8.67
CA ARG A 71 -4.63 19.39 7.78
C ARG A 71 -5.88 18.54 7.59
N SER A 72 -6.93 18.96 8.27
CA SER A 72 -8.33 18.68 7.92
C SER A 72 -8.71 19.46 6.66
N VAL A 73 -8.07 19.19 5.53
CA VAL A 73 -8.51 19.72 4.23
C VAL A 73 -8.37 18.60 3.22
N ARG A 74 -9.52 18.13 2.70
CA ARG A 74 -9.53 17.46 1.39
C ARG A 74 -9.10 18.51 0.39
N THR A 75 -7.80 18.64 0.14
CA THR A 75 -7.34 19.38 -1.02
C THR A 75 -7.87 18.62 -2.23
N PRO A 76 -8.69 19.24 -3.09
CA PRO A 76 -8.92 18.65 -4.40
C PRO A 76 -7.53 18.41 -4.98
N ILE A 77 -7.30 17.18 -5.43
CA ILE A 77 -6.08 16.86 -6.16
C ILE A 77 -6.17 17.76 -7.40
N ASP A 78 -5.50 18.91 -7.35
CA ASP A 78 -5.23 19.69 -8.55
C ASP A 78 -4.58 18.70 -9.51
N LYS A 79 -5.26 18.54 -10.65
CA LYS A 79 -5.08 17.50 -11.66
C LYS A 79 -3.65 16.96 -11.62
N ILE A 80 -3.49 15.67 -11.37
CA ILE A 80 -2.21 14.96 -11.42
C ILE A 80 -1.40 15.51 -12.61
N ALA A 81 -0.39 16.32 -12.32
CA ALA A 81 0.38 16.98 -13.35
C ALA A 81 1.11 15.89 -14.13
N ARG A 82 0.85 15.79 -15.43
CA ARG A 82 1.46 14.77 -16.29
C ARG A 82 2.97 14.94 -16.27
N CYS A 83 3.69 13.82 -16.24
CA CYS A 83 5.15 13.82 -16.30
C CYS A 83 5.61 14.51 -17.61
N PRO A 84 6.47 15.54 -17.55
CA PRO A 84 6.91 16.30 -18.73
C PRO A 84 7.77 15.49 -19.72
N ARG A 85 8.08 14.23 -19.39
CA ARG A 85 8.93 13.34 -20.17
C ARG A 85 8.14 12.24 -20.89
N THR A 86 6.82 12.19 -20.70
CA THR A 86 5.93 11.32 -21.45
C THR A 86 5.39 12.12 -22.63
N ILE A 87 5.82 11.80 -23.85
CA ILE A 87 5.21 12.35 -25.07
C ILE A 87 3.71 12.03 -25.01
N ASP A 88 2.88 13.07 -25.08
CA ASP A 88 1.45 12.97 -24.83
C ASP A 88 0.77 12.31 -26.05
N ILE A 89 0.68 10.98 -26.02
CA ILE A 89 0.08 10.16 -27.10
C ILE A 89 -1.41 10.54 -27.31
N PHE A 90 -2.01 11.23 -26.34
CA PHE A 90 -3.42 11.61 -26.31
C PHE A 90 -3.66 13.09 -26.60
N GLU A 91 -2.63 13.91 -26.82
CA GLU A 91 -2.82 15.33 -27.15
C GLU A 91 -3.48 15.44 -28.54
N GLY A 92 -4.71 15.96 -28.56
CA GLY A 92 -5.51 16.16 -29.79
C GLY A 92 -6.42 14.99 -30.20
N ARG A 93 -6.57 13.93 -29.37
CA ARG A 93 -7.46 12.80 -29.68
C ARG A 93 -8.80 12.88 -28.95
N ALA A 94 -9.87 12.44 -29.59
CA ALA A 94 -11.14 12.21 -28.93
C ALA A 94 -11.07 10.92 -28.08
N ASP A 95 -11.72 10.90 -26.92
CA ASP A 95 -11.68 9.79 -25.94
C ASP A 95 -12.12 8.41 -26.52
N SER A 96 -12.80 8.41 -27.67
CA SER A 96 -13.32 7.21 -28.34
C SER A 96 -12.36 6.56 -29.33
N GLU A 97 -11.20 7.15 -29.61
CA GLU A 97 -10.24 6.60 -30.57
C GLU A 97 -9.23 5.68 -29.88
N PHE A 98 -9.05 4.47 -30.41
CA PHE A 98 -7.97 3.59 -29.95
C PHE A 98 -6.62 4.26 -30.21
N PRO A 99 -5.67 4.17 -29.25
CA PRO A 99 -4.33 4.72 -29.46
C PRO A 99 -3.68 3.99 -30.62
N SER A 100 -3.46 4.70 -31.73
CA SER A 100 -2.51 4.28 -32.75
C SER A 100 -1.13 4.44 -32.13
N ILE A 101 -0.65 3.36 -31.52
CA ILE A 101 0.71 3.23 -31.03
C ILE A 101 1.61 3.55 -32.24
N PRO A 102 2.38 4.65 -32.24
CA PRO A 102 3.38 4.84 -33.27
C PRO A 102 4.32 3.65 -33.17
N GLN A 103 4.51 2.91 -34.26
CA GLN A 103 5.48 1.80 -34.30
C GLN A 103 6.83 2.38 -33.87
N ILE A 104 7.23 2.08 -32.63
CA ILE A 104 8.55 2.41 -32.13
C ILE A 104 9.49 1.57 -32.96
N GLN A 105 10.11 2.17 -33.98
CA GLN A 105 11.21 1.53 -34.68
C GLN A 105 12.32 1.34 -33.65
N PRO A 106 12.77 0.10 -33.39
CA PRO A 106 13.82 -0.16 -32.42
C PRO A 106 15.18 0.09 -33.09
N GLU A 107 15.48 1.32 -33.50
CA GLU A 107 16.78 1.65 -34.09
C GLU A 107 17.09 3.13 -33.85
N LEU A 108 17.79 3.44 -32.76
CA LEU A 108 19.06 4.19 -32.72
C LEU A 108 19.37 4.65 -31.27
N PHE A 109 20.42 4.04 -30.72
CA PHE A 109 21.30 4.45 -29.60
C PHE A 109 20.71 4.70 -28.20
#